data_AF-A0A258HEH9-F1
#
_entry.id   AF-A0A258HEH9-F1
#
_cell.length_a   1.000
_cell.length_b   1.000
_cell.length_c   1.000
_cell.angle_alpha   90.00
_cell.angle_beta   90.00
_cell.angle_gamma   90.00
#
_symmetry.space_group_name_H-M   'P 1'
#
loop_
_entity.id
_entity.type
_entity.pdbx_description
1 polymer ?
#
loop_
_entity_poly.entity_id
_entity_poly.type
_entity_poly.pdbx_seq_one_letter_code
_entity_poly.pdbx_strand_id
1 'polypeptide(L)'
;MSFREKHLWISVVASVAVWGWYFWFLIRHVAAGRLVSDHFTGDVSLAFMGSLVVVVLVEVVLTIIATATTPKSERDTRDEREILASLKASHIALMALIGLVFCVSAGAYFAGLVDDTLVGGAAVFSITGEIMVLLANVLLACLVLAELVRAGVTLMLLRALR
;
A
#
# COMPACT_ATOMS: atom_id res chain seq x y z
N MET A 1 -10.30 -22.21 -9.32
CA MET A 1 -10.16 -20.74 -9.29
C MET A 1 -9.83 -20.28 -10.70
N SER A 2 -10.49 -19.24 -11.22
CA SER A 2 -10.12 -18.66 -12.52
C SER A 2 -8.69 -18.11 -12.47
N PHE A 3 -8.03 -18.00 -13.62
CA PHE A 3 -6.68 -17.44 -13.76
C PHE A 3 -6.55 -16.08 -13.05
N ARG A 4 -7.57 -15.25 -13.20
CA ARG A 4 -7.67 -13.92 -12.58
C ARG A 4 -7.74 -13.98 -11.07
N GLU A 5 -8.54 -14.89 -10.50
CA GLU A 5 -8.59 -15.08 -9.05
C GLU A 5 -7.22 -15.50 -8.50
N LYS A 6 -6.53 -16.44 -9.17
CA LYS A 6 -5.19 -16.88 -8.78
C LYS A 6 -4.17 -15.72 -8.83
N HIS A 7 -4.18 -14.94 -9.92
CA HIS A 7 -3.28 -13.80 -10.08
C HIS A 7 -3.54 -12.67 -9.06
N LEU A 8 -4.81 -12.39 -8.75
CA LEU A 8 -5.19 -11.43 -7.71
C LEU A 8 -4.69 -11.86 -6.33
N TRP A 9 -4.85 -13.14 -5.96
CA TRP A 9 -4.31 -13.66 -4.70
C TRP A 9 -2.80 -13.55 -4.62
N ILE A 10 -2.11 -13.83 -5.73
CA ILE A 10 -0.66 -13.64 -5.86
C ILE A 10 -0.26 -12.19 -5.56
N SER A 11 -0.92 -11.21 -6.17
CA SER A 11 -0.59 -9.79 -5.99
C SER A 11 -0.89 -9.31 -4.56
N VAL A 12 -1.99 -9.80 -3.96
CA VAL A 12 -2.31 -9.55 -2.54
C VAL A 12 -1.23 -10.10 -1.62
N VAL A 13 -0.85 -11.37 -1.78
CA VAL A 13 0.15 -12.01 -0.91
C VAL A 13 1.52 -11.34 -1.07
N ALA A 14 1.92 -11.03 -2.31
CA ALA A 14 3.16 -10.32 -2.59
C ALA A 14 3.17 -8.93 -1.91
N SER A 15 2.10 -8.16 -2.09
CA SER A 15 1.95 -6.83 -1.51
C SER A 15 1.97 -6.87 0.01
N VAL A 16 1.18 -7.76 0.63
CA VAL A 16 1.14 -7.90 2.10
C VAL A 16 2.50 -8.33 2.66
N ALA A 17 3.18 -9.29 2.02
CA ALA A 17 4.46 -9.78 2.50
C ALA A 17 5.55 -8.70 2.45
N VAL A 18 5.71 -8.04 1.30
CA VAL A 18 6.78 -7.06 1.10
C VAL A 18 6.51 -5.77 1.87
N TRP A 19 5.30 -5.22 1.74
CA TRP A 19 4.95 -3.99 2.45
C TRP A 19 4.76 -4.21 3.94
N GLY A 20 4.25 -5.37 4.35
CA GLY A 20 4.15 -5.73 5.77
C GLY A 20 5.52 -5.80 6.44
N TRP A 21 6.52 -6.42 5.78
CA TRP A 21 7.89 -6.43 6.27
C TRP A 21 8.49 -5.01 6.33
N TYR A 22 8.30 -4.21 5.29
CA TYR A 22 8.80 -2.84 5.23
C TYR A 22 8.21 -1.95 6.34
N PHE A 23 6.88 -1.96 6.52
CA PHE A 23 6.23 -1.17 7.56
C PHE A 23 6.58 -1.67 8.95
N TRP A 24 6.74 -2.97 9.15
CA TRP A 24 7.28 -3.52 10.40
C TRP A 24 8.68 -2.99 10.71
N PHE A 25 9.58 -2.97 9.71
CA PHE A 25 10.91 -2.39 9.82
C PHE A 25 10.85 -0.89 10.18
N LEU A 26 10.02 -0.11 9.49
CA LEU A 26 9.82 1.31 9.76
C LEU A 26 9.32 1.56 11.19
N ILE A 27 8.27 0.87 11.61
CA ILE A 27 7.68 1.00 12.96
C ILE A 27 8.73 0.67 14.02
N ARG A 28 9.55 -0.35 13.82
CA ARG A 28 10.65 -0.71 14.74
C ARG A 28 11.72 0.38 14.84
N HIS A 29 12.01 1.11 13.76
CA HIS A 29 12.96 2.23 13.79
C HIS A 29 12.37 3.44 14.52
N VAL A 30 11.11 3.76 14.21
CA VAL A 30 10.36 4.85 14.87
C VAL A 30 10.20 4.57 16.38
N ALA A 31 9.76 3.37 16.77
CA ALA A 31 9.57 2.98 18.16
C ALA A 31 10.87 2.91 18.97
N ALA A 32 12.00 2.69 18.31
CA ALA A 32 13.32 2.73 18.93
C ALA A 32 13.85 4.16 19.13
N GLY A 33 13.07 5.20 18.81
CA GLY A 33 13.47 6.60 18.95
C GLY A 33 14.54 7.04 17.94
N ARG A 34 14.77 6.26 16.87
CA ARG A 34 15.81 6.55 15.87
C ARG A 34 15.47 7.67 14.90
N LEU A 35 14.31 8.32 15.06
CA LEU A 35 13.88 9.47 14.26
C LEU A 35 14.89 10.63 14.28
N VAL A 36 15.67 10.79 15.36
CA VAL A 36 16.65 11.87 15.53
C VAL A 36 18.09 11.42 15.18
N SER A 37 18.25 10.19 14.68
CA SER A 37 19.58 9.67 14.31
C SER A 37 19.96 10.04 12.89
N ASP A 38 21.23 10.43 12.68
CA ASP A 38 21.79 10.85 11.37
C ASP A 38 21.63 9.79 10.25
N HIS A 39 21.36 8.53 10.59
CA HIS A 39 21.24 7.43 9.65
C HIS A 39 19.80 6.99 9.34
N PHE A 40 18.78 7.55 10.01
CA PHE A 40 17.38 7.13 9.86
C PHE A 40 16.90 7.20 8.41
N THR A 41 17.10 8.36 7.77
CA THR A 41 16.66 8.59 6.40
C THR A 41 17.35 7.64 5.42
N GLY A 42 18.64 7.37 5.61
CA GLY A 42 19.41 6.44 4.78
C GLY A 42 18.92 5.00 4.89
N ASP A 43 18.77 4.51 6.12
CA ASP A 43 18.35 3.13 6.38
C ASP A 43 16.92 2.86 5.87
N VAL A 44 15.98 3.78 6.15
CA VAL A 44 14.59 3.66 5.69
C VAL A 44 14.51 3.78 4.17
N SER A 45 15.27 4.68 3.55
CA SER A 45 15.28 4.85 2.09
C SER A 45 15.85 3.63 1.37
N LEU A 46 16.90 3.03 1.92
CA LEU A 46 17.49 1.81 1.37
C LEU A 46 16.53 0.61 1.51
N ALA A 47 15.89 0.47 2.67
CA ALA A 47 14.86 -0.55 2.88
C ALA A 47 13.68 -0.35 1.91
N PHE A 48 13.24 0.89 1.71
CA PHE A 48 12.17 1.24 0.77
C PHE A 48 12.54 0.86 -0.67
N MET A 49 13.73 1.26 -1.14
CA MET A 49 14.21 0.92 -2.48
C MET A 49 14.34 -0.59 -2.66
N GLY A 50 14.84 -1.29 -1.64
CA GLY A 50 14.90 -2.75 -1.62
C GLY A 50 13.52 -3.38 -1.74
N SER A 51 12.53 -2.88 -1.01
CA SER A 51 11.14 -3.34 -1.09
C SER A 51 10.51 -3.09 -2.45
N LEU A 52 10.79 -1.97 -3.12
CA LEU A 52 10.34 -1.73 -4.50
C LEU A 52 10.91 -2.75 -5.48
N VAL A 53 12.21 -3.06 -5.38
CA VAL A 53 12.82 -4.08 -6.23
C VAL A 53 12.22 -5.45 -5.93
N VAL A 54 12.07 -5.81 -4.66
CA VAL A 54 11.55 -7.11 -4.25
C VAL A 54 10.09 -7.30 -4.68
N VAL A 55 9.22 -6.29 -4.52
CA VAL A 55 7.82 -6.44 -4.94
C VAL A 55 7.70 -6.66 -6.44
N VAL A 56 8.49 -5.93 -7.25
CA VAL A 56 8.52 -6.12 -8.70
C VAL A 56 9.04 -7.52 -9.05
N LEU A 57 10.13 -7.98 -8.43
CA LEU A 57 10.68 -9.31 -8.69
C LEU A 57 9.69 -10.41 -8.31
N VAL A 58 9.06 -10.31 -7.14
CA VAL A 58 8.04 -11.27 -6.68
C VAL A 58 6.85 -11.29 -7.64
N GLU A 59 6.37 -10.12 -8.05
CA GLU A 59 5.22 -10.02 -8.95
C GLU A 59 5.53 -10.57 -10.35
N VAL A 60 6.73 -10.32 -10.88
CA VAL A 60 7.20 -10.90 -12.14
C VAL A 60 7.28 -12.43 -12.04
N VAL A 61 7.92 -12.96 -11.00
CA VAL A 61 8.08 -14.41 -10.81
C VAL A 61 6.72 -15.09 -10.66
N LEU A 62 5.83 -14.55 -9.82
CA LEU A 62 4.51 -15.13 -9.62
C LEU A 62 3.63 -15.00 -10.87
N THR A 63 3.79 -13.93 -11.66
CA THR A 63 3.10 -13.78 -12.95
C THR A 63 3.57 -14.81 -13.96
N ILE A 64 4.88 -15.08 -14.04
CA ILE A 64 5.44 -16.13 -14.90
C ILE A 64 4.89 -17.51 -14.49
N ILE A 65 4.87 -17.82 -13.19
CA ILE A 65 4.34 -19.08 -12.68
C ILE A 65 2.84 -19.22 -12.99
N ALA A 66 2.06 -18.16 -12.76
CA ALA A 66 0.64 -18.16 -13.10
C ALA A 66 0.44 -18.40 -14.59
N THR A 67 1.21 -17.71 -15.43
CA THR A 67 1.15 -17.83 -16.89
C THR A 67 1.53 -19.24 -17.34
N ALA A 68 2.60 -19.83 -16.82
CA ALA A 68 3.02 -21.18 -17.20
C ALA A 68 2.00 -22.26 -16.79
N THR A 69 1.24 -22.04 -15.71
CA THR A 69 0.32 -23.04 -15.14
C THR A 69 -1.12 -22.96 -15.65
N THR A 70 -1.46 -21.98 -16.52
CA THR A 70 -2.83 -21.79 -17.02
C THR A 70 -2.89 -21.97 -18.54
N PRO A 71 -3.83 -22.78 -19.09
CA PRO A 71 -4.00 -22.94 -20.54
C PRO A 71 -4.37 -21.63 -21.25
N LYS A 72 -3.91 -21.44 -22.50
CA LYS A 72 -4.17 -20.21 -23.27
C LYS A 72 -5.67 -19.92 -23.48
N SER A 73 -6.49 -20.97 -23.65
CA SER A 73 -7.94 -20.88 -23.80
C SER A 73 -8.66 -20.27 -22.60
N GLU A 74 -8.15 -20.46 -21.39
CA GLU A 74 -8.71 -19.87 -20.16
C GLU A 74 -8.27 -18.41 -19.95
N ARG A 75 -7.25 -17.94 -20.68
CA ARG A 75 -6.73 -16.56 -20.56
C ARG A 75 -7.47 -15.57 -21.46
N ASP A 76 -8.02 -16.02 -22.59
CA ASP A 76 -8.65 -15.16 -23.61
C ASP A 76 -10.14 -14.88 -23.37
N THR A 77 -10.83 -15.71 -22.59
CA THR A 77 -12.26 -15.50 -22.29
C THR A 77 -12.43 -14.44 -21.21
N ARG A 78 -12.50 -13.15 -21.61
CA ARG A 78 -12.95 -12.06 -20.73
C ARG A 78 -14.47 -11.98 -20.75
N ASP A 79 -15.09 -12.37 -19.66
CA ASP A 79 -16.51 -12.09 -19.42
C ASP A 79 -16.68 -10.59 -19.10
N GLU A 80 -17.65 -9.93 -19.72
CA GLU A 80 -18.02 -8.54 -19.45
C GLU A 80 -18.29 -8.30 -17.95
N ARG A 81 -18.83 -9.31 -17.27
CA ARG A 81 -19.10 -9.27 -15.82
C ARG A 81 -17.82 -9.11 -15.00
N GLU A 82 -16.73 -9.75 -15.40
CA GLU A 82 -15.44 -9.61 -14.70
C GLU A 82 -14.83 -8.21 -14.90
N ILE A 83 -15.07 -7.59 -16.06
CA ILE A 83 -14.64 -6.21 -16.33
C ILE A 83 -15.41 -5.25 -15.42
N LEU A 84 -16.73 -5.39 -15.35
CA LEU A 84 -17.57 -4.57 -14.45
C LEU A 84 -17.16 -4.73 -12.98
N ALA A 85 -16.84 -5.96 -12.55
CA ALA A 85 -16.33 -6.21 -11.22
C ALA A 85 -15.03 -5.45 -10.93
N SER A 86 -14.07 -5.46 -11.88
CA SER A 86 -12.80 -4.75 -11.73
C SER A 86 -12.95 -3.22 -11.72
N LEU A 87 -13.87 -2.68 -12.52
CA LEU A 87 -14.19 -1.25 -12.54
C LEU A 87 -14.82 -0.81 -11.22
N LYS A 88 -15.82 -1.56 -10.74
CA LYS A 88 -16.47 -1.28 -9.45
C LYS A 88 -15.49 -1.35 -8.29
N ALA A 89 -14.63 -2.35 -8.27
CA ALA A 89 -13.60 -2.49 -7.25
C ALA A 89 -12.58 -1.33 -7.29
N SER A 90 -12.18 -0.89 -8.49
CA SER A 90 -11.28 0.26 -8.66
C SER A 90 -11.92 1.56 -8.18
N HIS A 91 -13.20 1.78 -8.45
CA HIS A 91 -13.93 2.93 -7.93
C HIS A 91 -14.00 2.93 -6.40
N ILE A 92 -14.32 1.77 -5.79
CA ILE A 92 -14.36 1.63 -4.33
C ILE A 92 -12.98 1.89 -3.71
N ALA A 93 -11.92 1.35 -4.31
CA ALA A 93 -10.54 1.56 -3.87
C ALA A 93 -10.12 3.03 -3.97
N LEU A 94 -10.51 3.72 -5.04
CA LEU A 94 -10.27 5.15 -5.18
C LEU A 94 -10.98 5.95 -4.09
N MET A 95 -12.25 5.65 -3.80
CA MET A 95 -12.97 6.30 -2.70
C MET A 95 -12.32 6.00 -1.34
N ALA A 96 -11.84 4.77 -1.13
CA ALA A 96 -11.10 4.41 0.07
C ALA A 96 -9.79 5.19 0.19
N LEU A 97 -9.03 5.33 -0.90
CA LEU A 97 -7.79 6.12 -0.92
C LEU A 97 -8.04 7.58 -0.59
N ILE A 98 -9.06 8.19 -1.21
CA ILE A 98 -9.46 9.58 -0.94
C ILE A 98 -9.82 9.73 0.54
N GLY A 99 -10.62 8.83 1.09
CA GLY A 99 -10.99 8.84 2.51
C GLY A 99 -9.77 8.73 3.43
N LEU A 100 -8.86 7.80 3.15
CA LEU A 100 -7.63 7.62 3.94
C LEU A 100 -6.73 8.86 3.90
N VAL A 101 -6.48 9.42 2.71
CA VAL A 101 -5.67 10.64 2.55
C VAL A 101 -6.33 11.83 3.23
N PHE A 102 -7.66 11.95 3.15
CA PHE A 102 -8.40 13.00 3.85
C PHE A 102 -8.26 12.87 5.37
N CYS A 103 -8.42 11.66 5.92
CA CYS A 103 -8.22 11.40 7.35
C CYS A 103 -6.80 11.73 7.81
N VAL A 104 -5.78 11.34 7.03
CA VAL A 104 -4.37 11.68 7.33
C VAL A 104 -4.15 13.19 7.27
N SER A 105 -4.67 13.86 6.25
CA SER A 105 -4.54 15.31 6.07
C SER A 105 -5.23 16.09 7.19
N ALA A 106 -6.44 15.67 7.57
CA ALA A 106 -7.18 16.26 8.69
C ALA A 106 -6.44 16.03 10.01
N GLY A 107 -5.95 14.81 10.25
CA GLY A 107 -5.14 14.49 11.43
C GLY A 107 -3.88 15.37 11.53
N ALA A 108 -3.14 15.53 10.43
CA ALA A 108 -1.98 16.39 10.38
C ALA A 108 -2.33 17.87 10.63
N TYR A 109 -3.42 18.36 10.05
CA TYR A 109 -3.90 19.74 10.24
C TYR A 109 -4.25 20.02 11.70
N PHE A 110 -5.03 19.14 12.34
CA PHE A 110 -5.40 19.30 13.76
C PHE A 110 -4.21 19.12 14.69
N ALA A 111 -3.26 18.23 14.37
CA ALA A 111 -2.02 18.09 15.14
C ALA A 111 -1.19 19.39 15.11
N GLY A 112 -1.07 20.04 13.94
CA GLY A 112 -0.39 21.33 13.82
C GLY A 112 -1.07 22.45 14.61
N LEU A 113 -2.41 22.52 14.57
CA LEU A 113 -3.16 23.49 15.38
C LEU A 113 -2.93 23.31 16.88
N VAL A 114 -2.85 22.06 17.36
CA VAL A 114 -2.56 21.76 18.77
C VAL A 114 -1.14 22.19 19.15
N ASP A 115 -0.16 21.95 18.28
CA ASP A 115 1.25 22.31 18.54
C ASP A 115 1.45 23.82 18.70
N ASP A 116 0.90 24.59 17.76
CA ASP A 116 1.00 26.06 17.75
C ASP A 116 0.27 26.70 18.95
N THR A 117 -0.82 26.09 19.42
CA THR A 117 -1.68 26.69 20.46
C THR A 117 -1.38 26.21 21.89
N LEU A 118 -0.94 24.96 22.08
CA LEU A 118 -0.80 24.35 23.41
C LEU A 118 0.65 24.11 23.85
N VAL A 119 1.60 23.94 22.93
CA VAL A 119 3.01 23.65 23.25
C VAL A 119 3.92 24.88 23.05
N GLY A 120 3.33 26.02 22.69
CA GLY A 120 4.01 27.31 22.66
C GLY A 120 5.02 27.47 21.52
N GLY A 121 4.72 26.92 20.34
CA GLY A 121 5.61 27.01 19.18
C GLY A 121 6.92 26.24 19.35
N ALA A 122 7.01 25.34 20.33
CA ALA A 122 8.04 24.32 20.33
C ALA A 122 7.84 23.50 19.06
N ALA A 123 8.90 23.36 18.28
CA ALA A 123 8.97 22.72 16.97
C ALA A 123 8.63 21.20 16.97
N VAL A 124 7.62 20.74 17.71
CA VAL A 124 7.28 19.31 17.86
C VAL A 124 6.87 18.71 16.52
N PHE A 125 6.20 19.49 15.66
CA PHE A 125 5.93 19.15 14.27
C PHE A 125 6.65 20.06 13.26
N SER A 126 7.86 20.53 13.57
CA SER A 126 8.68 21.24 12.57
C SER A 126 8.91 20.38 11.34
N ILE A 127 8.77 20.96 10.14
CA ILE A 127 9.02 20.29 8.86
C ILE A 127 10.51 20.02 8.74
N THR A 128 10.94 18.92 9.36
CA THR A 128 12.29 18.37 9.27
C THR A 128 12.27 17.27 8.21
N GLY A 129 13.42 16.96 7.61
CA GLY A 129 13.49 15.97 6.52
C GLY A 129 12.91 14.61 6.92
N GLU A 130 13.06 14.23 8.18
CA GLU A 130 12.62 12.96 8.77
C GLU A 130 11.09 12.89 8.89
N ILE A 131 10.44 14.01 9.23
CA ILE A 131 8.96 14.09 9.29
C ILE A 131 8.38 14.01 7.87
N MET A 132 9.03 14.60 6.87
CA MET A 132 8.60 14.45 5.47
C MET A 132 8.70 13.00 4.99
N VAL A 133 9.78 12.29 5.35
CA VAL A 133 9.93 10.86 5.07
C VAL A 133 8.82 10.05 5.75
N LEU A 134 8.48 10.37 6.99
CA LEU A 134 7.41 9.68 7.71
C LEU A 134 6.04 9.94 7.07
N LEU A 135 5.74 11.18 6.68
CA LEU A 135 4.52 11.53 5.94
C LEU A 135 4.42 10.82 4.60
N ALA A 136 5.51 10.76 3.83
CA ALA A 136 5.55 10.01 2.58
C ALA A 136 5.23 8.53 2.80
N ASN A 137 5.72 7.95 3.88
CA ASN A 137 5.43 6.57 4.26
C ASN A 137 3.98 6.35 4.71
N VAL A 138 3.36 7.32 5.38
CA VAL A 138 1.93 7.27 5.71
C VAL A 138 1.09 7.31 4.44
N LEU A 139 1.42 8.17 3.47
CA LEU A 139 0.72 8.22 2.19
C LEU A 139 0.90 6.93 1.38
N LEU A 140 2.10 6.35 1.40
CA LEU A 140 2.35 5.03 0.83
C LEU A 140 1.50 3.95 1.51
N ALA A 141 1.35 3.98 2.84
CA ALA A 141 0.47 3.06 3.55
C ALA A 141 -0.99 3.21 3.10
N CYS A 142 -1.47 4.44 2.89
CA CYS A 142 -2.80 4.67 2.33
C CYS A 142 -2.95 4.04 0.94
N LEU A 143 -1.94 4.18 0.08
CA LEU A 143 -1.92 3.57 -1.26
C LEU A 143 -1.98 2.03 -1.17
N VAL A 144 -1.13 1.43 -0.33
CA VAL A 144 -1.10 -0.03 -0.15
C VAL A 144 -2.44 -0.54 0.39
N LEU A 145 -3.03 0.14 1.38
CA LEU A 145 -4.35 -0.24 1.91
C LEU A 145 -5.45 -0.12 0.85
N ALA A 146 -5.45 0.95 0.06
CA ALA A 146 -6.41 1.12 -1.04
C ALA A 146 -6.25 0.02 -2.11
N GLU A 147 -5.02 -0.38 -2.41
CA GLU A 147 -4.74 -1.47 -3.33
C GLU A 147 -5.25 -2.82 -2.80
N LEU A 148 -5.07 -3.09 -1.51
CA LEU A 148 -5.63 -4.28 -0.86
C LEU A 148 -7.17 -4.26 -0.86
N VAL A 149 -7.79 -3.09 -0.70
CA VAL A 149 -9.25 -2.93 -0.86
C VAL A 149 -9.66 -3.24 -2.30
N ARG A 150 -8.94 -2.72 -3.31
CA ARG A 150 -9.20 -3.02 -4.73
C ARG A 150 -9.18 -4.51 -4.98
N ALA A 151 -8.10 -5.18 -4.56
CA ALA A 151 -7.92 -6.59 -4.80
C ALA A 151 -8.96 -7.43 -4.04
N GLY A 152 -9.22 -7.12 -2.77
CA GLY A 152 -10.21 -7.80 -1.94
C GLY A 152 -11.64 -7.67 -2.47
N VAL A 153 -12.06 -6.47 -2.87
CA VAL A 153 -13.38 -6.25 -3.47
C VAL A 153 -13.49 -6.96 -4.83
N THR A 154 -12.44 -6.94 -5.64
CA THR A 154 -12.43 -7.69 -6.91
C THR A 154 -12.63 -9.18 -6.66
N LEU A 155 -11.91 -9.76 -5.70
CA LEU A 155 -12.06 -11.16 -5.32
C LEU A 155 -13.47 -11.48 -4.80
N MET A 156 -14.04 -10.61 -3.97
CA MET A 156 -15.41 -10.76 -3.46
C MET A 156 -16.44 -10.78 -4.60
N LEU A 157 -16.34 -9.84 -5.54
CA LEU A 157 -17.26 -9.73 -6.67
C LEU A 157 -17.11 -10.91 -7.64
N LEU A 158 -15.88 -11.37 -7.91
CA LEU A 158 -15.64 -12.55 -8.74
C LEU A 158 -16.23 -13.82 -8.12
N ARG A 159 -16.20 -13.95 -6.79
CA ARG A 159 -16.80 -15.08 -6.08
C ARG A 159 -18.33 -15.03 -6.06
N ALA A 160 -18.91 -13.84 -6.00
CA ALA A 160 -20.37 -13.65 -6.05
C ALA A 160 -20.99 -13.91 -7.43
N LEU A 161 -20.18 -13.99 -8.49
CA LEU A 161 -20.61 -14.25 -9.86
C LEU A 161 -20.58 -15.74 -10.24
N ARG A 162 -20.06 -16.61 -9.37
CA ARG A 162 -20.09 -18.08 -9.53
C ARG A 162 -21.33 -18.67 -8.90
#